data_AF-A0A149VWG9-F1
#
_entry.id   AF-A0A149VWG9-F1
#
_cell.length_a   1.000
_cell.length_b   1.000
_cell.length_c   1.000
_cell.angle_alpha   90.00
_cell.angle_beta   90.00
_cell.angle_gamma   90.00
#
_symmetry.space_group_name_H-M   'P 1'
#
loop_
_entity.id
_entity.type
_entity.pdbx_description
1 polymer ?
#
loop_
_entity_poly.entity_id
_entity_poly.type
_entity_poly.pdbx_seq_one_letter_code
_entity_poly.pdbx_strand_id
1 'polypeptide(L)'
;MTKSEAQTRSELIDQQLAQSGWNVKDPTQVVEEFDILTELPSGVTEPRTPYEGHQFSDYVLLGKERKPLAVIEAKKSSRDAAIGREQAKQYCYNIQKQLGGELPFCFYTNGHETYFWDLENAPPRKVIGFPMRDDLERFAYIRRNRKPLTQEFINTSIAGRDYQIRAIRSVLEGIEQKKRDFLLVMATGTGKTRTCIAMVDALMRAGHAEKMLFLVDRIALREQALAAFKEHMPNEPRWPNVGEKLIAEL
;
A
#
# COMPACT_ATOMS: atom_id res chain seq x y z
N MET A 1 15.88 -26.80 11.14
CA MET A 1 16.51 -25.93 12.17
C MET A 1 15.75 -24.61 12.18
N THR A 2 15.46 -24.06 13.35
CA THR A 2 14.85 -22.73 13.50
C THR A 2 15.90 -21.65 13.23
N LYS A 3 15.63 -20.74 12.29
CA LYS A 3 16.51 -19.62 11.97
C LYS A 3 16.49 -18.59 13.11
N SER A 4 17.65 -18.00 13.41
CA SER A 4 17.71 -16.80 14.26
C SER A 4 17.07 -15.59 13.57
N GLU A 5 16.91 -14.48 14.27
CA GLU A 5 16.35 -13.26 13.68
C GLU A 5 17.28 -12.68 12.62
N ALA A 6 18.58 -12.60 12.92
CA ALA A 6 19.61 -12.21 11.96
C ALA A 6 19.68 -13.13 10.72
N GLN A 7 19.47 -14.44 10.89
CA GLN A 7 19.37 -15.38 9.77
C GLN A 7 18.06 -15.19 8.99
N THR A 8 16.96 -14.87 9.67
CA THR A 8 15.66 -14.58 9.02
C THR A 8 15.78 -13.32 8.17
N ARG A 9 16.43 -12.28 8.69
CA ARG A 9 16.77 -11.03 8.00
C ARG A 9 17.59 -11.30 6.74
N SER A 10 18.79 -11.83 6.91
CA SER A 10 19.75 -12.01 5.80
C SER A 10 19.32 -13.05 4.76
N GLU A 11 18.68 -14.15 5.15
CA GLU A 11 18.35 -15.24 4.21
C GLU A 11 16.96 -15.11 3.58
N LEU A 12 16.02 -14.36 4.18
CA LEU A 12 14.64 -14.26 3.67
C LEU A 12 14.23 -12.82 3.36
N ILE A 13 14.39 -11.90 4.32
CA ILE A 13 13.88 -10.53 4.19
C ILE A 13 14.71 -9.73 3.18
N ASP A 14 16.04 -9.81 3.26
CA ASP A 14 16.94 -9.15 2.32
C ASP A 14 16.70 -9.63 0.87
N GLN A 15 16.40 -10.92 0.69
CA GLN A 15 16.06 -11.47 -0.63
C GLN A 15 14.74 -10.89 -1.16
N GLN A 16 13.72 -10.77 -0.32
CA GLN A 16 12.42 -10.17 -0.71
C GLN A 16 12.55 -8.67 -1.01
N LEU A 17 13.38 -7.96 -0.25
CA LEU A 17 13.72 -6.57 -0.51
C LEU A 17 14.43 -6.42 -1.86
N ALA A 18 15.43 -7.26 -2.13
CA ALA A 18 16.16 -7.28 -3.40
C ALA A 18 15.24 -7.59 -4.60
N GLN A 19 14.32 -8.55 -4.47
CA GLN A 19 13.30 -8.84 -5.49
C GLN A 19 12.37 -7.66 -5.76
N SER A 20 12.22 -6.76 -4.79
CA SER A 20 11.42 -5.54 -4.89
C SER A 20 12.28 -4.31 -5.27
N GLY A 21 13.51 -4.53 -5.71
CA GLY A 21 14.43 -3.50 -6.18
C GLY A 21 15.18 -2.73 -5.09
N TRP A 22 15.05 -3.11 -3.81
CA TRP A 22 15.78 -2.47 -2.71
C TRP A 22 17.16 -3.08 -2.53
N ASN A 23 18.19 -2.22 -2.48
CA ASN A 23 19.53 -2.66 -2.14
C ASN A 23 19.83 -2.40 -0.65
N VAL A 24 19.83 -3.46 0.17
CA VAL A 24 20.12 -3.39 1.61
C VAL A 24 21.52 -2.85 1.89
N LYS A 25 22.47 -3.03 0.96
CA LYS A 25 23.85 -2.52 1.08
C LYS A 25 24.00 -1.05 0.68
N ASP A 26 22.95 -0.43 0.15
CA ASP A 26 22.94 0.98 -0.23
C ASP A 26 22.24 1.81 0.86
N PRO A 27 23.00 2.53 1.70
CA PRO A 27 22.43 3.33 2.80
C PRO A 27 21.57 4.51 2.30
N THR A 28 21.57 4.81 1.00
CA THR A 28 20.65 5.81 0.41
C THR A 28 19.27 5.23 0.09
N GLN A 29 19.10 3.91 0.22
CA GLN A 29 17.86 3.18 -0.01
C GLN A 29 17.37 2.49 1.27
N VAL A 30 18.26 1.83 2.01
CA VAL A 30 17.90 1.05 3.19
C VAL A 30 18.88 1.36 4.31
N VAL A 31 18.37 1.73 5.48
CA VAL A 31 19.17 1.86 6.70
C VAL A 31 18.80 0.73 7.63
N GLU A 32 19.77 -0.14 7.91
CA GLU A 32 19.63 -1.20 8.91
C GLU A 32 19.90 -0.66 10.31
N GLU A 33 19.23 -1.23 11.32
CA GLU A 33 19.41 -0.87 12.73
C GLU A 33 19.31 0.65 12.95
N PHE A 34 18.27 1.24 12.36
CA PHE A 34 18.07 2.69 12.41
C PHE A 34 17.81 3.13 13.86
N ASP A 35 18.62 4.06 14.36
CA ASP A 35 18.54 4.59 15.72
C ASP A 35 17.38 5.56 15.90
N ILE A 36 16.50 5.22 16.84
CA ILE A 36 15.28 5.94 17.18
C ILE A 36 15.42 6.46 18.61
N LEU A 37 15.42 7.77 18.75
CA LEU A 37 15.44 8.43 20.04
C LEU A 37 14.06 8.32 20.71
N THR A 38 14.06 7.84 21.96
CA THR A 38 12.88 7.76 22.81
C THR A 38 13.05 8.67 24.02
N GLU A 39 11.99 9.38 24.37
CA GLU A 39 11.98 10.19 25.58
C GLU A 39 12.04 9.28 26.80
N LEU A 40 13.02 9.53 27.68
CA LEU A 40 13.10 8.86 28.97
C LEU A 40 11.94 9.32 29.85
N PRO A 41 11.25 8.41 30.57
CA PRO A 41 10.23 8.79 31.54
C PRO A 41 10.81 9.77 32.56
N SER A 42 10.26 10.98 32.63
CA SER A 42 10.64 11.96 33.64
C SER A 42 10.33 11.42 35.03
N GLY A 43 11.37 11.20 35.85
CA GLY A 43 11.24 10.80 37.26
C GLY A 43 11.75 9.40 37.63
N VAL A 44 12.31 8.63 36.69
CA VAL A 44 12.92 7.32 37.00
C VAL A 44 14.43 7.49 37.22
N THR A 45 14.87 7.22 38.45
CA THR A 45 16.28 7.31 38.87
C THR A 45 16.89 5.91 38.88
N GLU A 46 16.95 5.26 37.71
CA GLU A 46 17.65 3.98 37.57
C GLU A 46 19.04 4.16 36.92
N PRO A 47 19.99 3.21 37.13
CA PRO A 47 21.30 3.27 36.52
C PRO A 47 21.19 3.28 34.99
N ARG A 48 21.65 4.36 34.38
CA ARG A 48 21.52 4.56 32.93
C ARG A 48 22.33 3.52 32.15
N THR A 49 21.66 2.77 31.28
CA THR A 49 22.34 1.87 30.35
C THR A 49 22.75 2.63 29.08
N PRO A 50 23.76 2.17 28.31
CA PRO A 50 24.17 2.84 27.06
C PRO A 50 23.06 2.94 26.00
N TYR A 51 22.02 2.11 26.09
CA TYR A 51 20.87 2.07 25.19
C TYR A 51 19.62 2.69 25.80
N GLU A 52 19.72 3.29 26.97
CA GLU A 52 18.59 3.92 27.63
C GLU A 52 18.14 5.13 26.81
N GLY A 53 16.86 5.14 26.40
CA GLY A 53 16.35 6.18 25.52
C GLY A 53 16.59 5.91 24.03
N HIS A 54 17.10 4.74 23.64
CA HIS A 54 17.29 4.35 22.24
C HIS A 54 16.48 3.10 21.89
N GLN A 55 15.90 3.09 20.70
CA GLN A 55 15.30 1.92 20.07
C GLN A 55 15.85 1.77 18.66
N PHE A 56 15.86 0.55 18.13
CA PHE A 56 16.37 0.28 16.79
C PHE A 56 15.33 -0.45 15.97
N SER A 57 14.91 0.12 14.85
CA SER A 57 14.13 -0.63 13.86
C SER A 57 15.07 -1.45 12.97
N ASP A 58 14.65 -2.65 12.58
CA ASP A 58 15.49 -3.52 11.74
C ASP A 58 15.83 -2.88 10.40
N TYR A 59 14.84 -2.27 9.73
CA TYR A 59 15.05 -1.55 8.47
C TYR A 59 14.22 -0.28 8.38
N VAL A 60 14.81 0.77 7.81
CA VAL A 60 14.10 1.94 7.28
C VAL A 60 14.35 2.05 5.79
N LEU A 61 13.26 2.02 5.01
CA LEU A 61 13.29 2.22 3.57
C LEU A 61 13.19 3.72 3.26
N LEU A 62 14.10 4.23 2.43
CA LEU A 62 14.23 5.65 2.10
C LEU A 62 13.70 5.98 0.70
N GLY A 63 12.95 7.07 0.57
CA GLY A 63 12.56 7.67 -0.72
C GLY A 63 13.73 8.36 -1.41
N LYS A 64 13.58 8.77 -2.68
CA LYS A 64 14.66 9.37 -3.50
C LYS A 64 15.28 10.61 -2.86
N GLU A 65 14.50 11.35 -2.08
CA GLU A 65 14.95 12.49 -1.27
C GLU A 65 15.63 12.08 0.05
N ARG A 66 15.91 10.79 0.27
CA ARG A 66 16.47 10.20 1.50
C ARG A 66 15.62 10.39 2.76
N LYS A 67 14.32 10.63 2.57
CA LYS A 67 13.33 10.67 3.67
C LYS A 67 12.79 9.26 3.96
N PRO A 68 12.51 8.92 5.22
CA PRO A 68 11.87 7.64 5.56
C PRO A 68 10.52 7.47 4.87
N LEU A 69 10.37 6.41 4.09
CA LEU A 69 9.10 6.00 3.48
C LEU A 69 8.43 4.88 4.25
N ALA A 70 9.20 3.92 4.75
CA ALA A 70 8.66 2.80 5.49
C ALA A 70 9.63 2.27 6.55
N VAL A 71 9.05 1.66 7.59
CA VAL A 71 9.76 0.93 8.63
C VAL A 71 9.41 -0.55 8.49
N ILE A 72 10.38 -1.43 8.65
CA ILE A 72 10.18 -2.88 8.70
C ILE A 72 10.70 -3.40 10.03
N GLU A 73 9.81 -4.07 10.77
CA GLU A 73 10.16 -4.83 11.96
C GLU A 73 10.22 -6.33 11.63
N ALA A 74 11.34 -6.96 11.93
CA ALA A 74 11.54 -8.38 11.74
C ALA A 74 11.30 -9.16 13.04
N LYS A 75 10.91 -10.42 12.88
CA LYS A 75 10.92 -11.43 13.94
C LYS A 75 11.52 -12.72 13.39
N LYS A 76 11.98 -13.59 14.29
CA LYS A 76 12.40 -14.96 13.95
C LYS A 76 11.32 -15.66 13.12
N SER A 77 11.72 -16.42 12.10
CA SER A 77 10.78 -17.13 11.21
C SER A 77 9.85 -18.13 11.90
N SER A 78 10.22 -18.61 13.09
CA SER A 78 9.40 -19.50 13.92
C SER A 78 8.37 -18.77 14.81
N ARG A 79 8.35 -17.44 14.81
CA ARG A 79 7.42 -16.62 15.58
C ARG A 79 6.39 -15.99 14.66
N ASP A 80 5.22 -15.70 15.21
CA ASP A 80 4.19 -14.95 14.52
C ASP A 80 4.67 -13.51 14.26
N ALA A 81 4.55 -13.06 13.01
CA ALA A 81 4.90 -11.69 12.61
C ALA A 81 4.10 -10.65 13.40
N ALA A 82 2.85 -10.95 13.78
CA ALA A 82 1.97 -10.04 14.51
C ALA A 82 2.52 -9.59 15.87
N ILE A 83 3.48 -10.33 16.45
CA ILE A 83 4.18 -9.93 17.69
C ILE A 83 4.93 -8.61 17.50
N GLY A 84 5.48 -8.35 16.31
CA GLY A 84 6.18 -7.10 15.98
C GLY A 84 5.26 -5.91 15.69
N ARG A 85 3.93 -6.10 15.62
CA ARG A 85 3.00 -5.08 15.13
C ARG A 85 3.04 -3.78 15.93
N GLU A 86 2.98 -3.86 17.25
CA GLU A 86 2.96 -2.63 18.08
C GLU A 86 4.32 -1.94 18.06
N GLN A 87 5.41 -2.71 18.05
CA GLN A 87 6.77 -2.19 17.95
C GLN A 87 7.00 -1.42 16.65
N ALA A 88 6.64 -2.02 15.51
CA ALA A 88 6.72 -1.38 14.19
C ALA A 88 5.91 -0.06 14.13
N LYS A 89 4.73 -0.05 14.77
CA LYS A 89 3.90 1.16 14.89
C LYS A 89 4.60 2.25 15.72
N GLN A 90 5.14 1.92 16.88
CA GLN A 90 5.86 2.89 17.72
C GLN A 90 7.07 3.48 16.98
N TYR A 91 7.80 2.65 16.23
CA TYR A 91 8.93 3.11 15.42
C TYR A 91 8.52 4.13 14.36
N CYS A 92 7.42 3.90 13.65
CA CYS A 92 6.92 4.88 12.68
C CYS A 92 6.63 6.25 13.34
N TYR A 93 5.94 6.25 14.49
CA TYR A 93 5.61 7.47 15.23
C TYR A 93 6.85 8.18 15.79
N ASN A 94 7.79 7.43 16.36
CA ASN A 94 9.01 8.00 16.93
C ASN A 94 9.91 8.58 15.84
N ILE A 95 10.07 7.89 14.70
CA ILE A 95 10.83 8.39 13.54
C ILE A 95 10.18 9.68 13.00
N GLN A 96 8.85 9.71 12.86
CA GLN A 96 8.14 10.92 12.45
C GLN A 96 8.37 12.08 13.43
N LYS A 97 8.30 11.81 14.75
CA LYS A 97 8.54 12.82 15.78
C LYS A 97 9.99 13.34 15.75
N GLN A 98 10.96 12.45 15.55
CA GLN A 98 12.40 12.78 15.57
C GLN A 98 12.84 13.55 14.33
N LEU A 99 12.41 13.13 13.14
CA LEU A 99 12.89 13.70 11.86
C LEU A 99 11.90 14.70 11.23
N GLY A 100 10.67 14.73 11.71
CA GLY A 100 9.57 15.43 11.06
C GLY A 100 9.10 14.74 9.77
N GLY A 101 8.16 15.39 9.07
CA GLY A 101 7.65 14.92 7.78
C GLY A 101 6.44 13.98 7.90
N GLU A 102 6.24 13.18 6.85
CA GLU A 102 5.10 12.26 6.76
C GLU A 102 5.35 10.98 7.57
N LEU A 103 4.27 10.42 8.13
CA LEU A 103 4.33 9.17 8.88
C LEU A 103 4.74 8.01 7.94
N PRO A 104 5.84 7.28 8.22
CA PRO A 104 6.26 6.16 7.38
C PRO A 104 5.20 5.04 7.32
N PHE A 105 5.19 4.30 6.22
CA PHE A 105 4.43 3.05 6.14
C PHE A 105 5.03 2.00 7.08
N CYS A 106 4.17 1.22 7.72
CA CYS A 106 4.59 0.24 8.72
C CYS A 106 4.55 -1.17 8.11
N PHE A 107 5.64 -1.91 8.23
CA PHE A 107 5.70 -3.33 7.92
C PHE A 107 6.18 -4.12 9.14
N TYR A 108 5.64 -5.32 9.28
CA TYR A 108 6.15 -6.30 10.23
C TYR A 108 6.11 -7.69 9.60
N THR A 109 7.18 -8.46 9.80
CA THR A 109 7.40 -9.72 9.07
C THR A 109 8.20 -10.74 9.89
N ASN A 110 8.02 -12.02 9.57
CA ASN A 110 8.89 -13.10 10.02
C ASN A 110 9.65 -13.77 8.84
N GLY A 111 9.67 -13.11 7.67
CA GLY A 111 10.25 -13.62 6.44
C GLY A 111 9.35 -14.58 5.65
N HIS A 112 8.27 -15.12 6.23
CA HIS A 112 7.27 -15.92 5.50
C HIS A 112 5.94 -15.19 5.33
N GLU A 113 5.57 -14.43 6.35
CA GLU A 113 4.38 -13.58 6.35
C GLU A 113 4.81 -12.14 6.56
N THR A 114 4.38 -11.28 5.65
CA THR A 114 4.62 -9.84 5.71
C THR A 114 3.29 -9.12 5.78
N TYR A 115 3.19 -8.18 6.71
CA TYR A 115 2.02 -7.32 6.85
C TYR A 115 2.41 -5.89 6.50
N PHE A 116 1.48 -5.19 5.84
CA PHE A 116 1.56 -3.76 5.55
C PHE A 116 0.48 -3.02 6.32
N TRP A 117 0.86 -1.90 6.91
CA TRP A 117 -0.02 -1.03 7.66
C TRP A 117 0.21 0.43 7.28
N ASP A 118 -0.81 0.99 6.61
CA ASP A 118 -0.91 2.42 6.38
C ASP A 118 -1.55 3.07 7.62
N LEU A 119 -0.70 3.40 8.61
CA LEU A 119 -1.12 3.95 9.90
C LEU A 119 -2.06 5.14 9.70
N GLU A 120 -3.07 5.23 10.57
CA GLU A 120 -4.14 6.24 10.57
C GLU A 120 -5.11 6.19 9.36
N ASN A 121 -4.74 5.50 8.29
CA ASN A 121 -5.47 5.49 7.03
C ASN A 121 -6.19 4.17 6.76
N ALA A 122 -5.60 3.03 7.11
CA ALA A 122 -6.20 1.70 6.89
C ALA A 122 -5.75 0.70 7.97
N PRO A 123 -6.54 -0.36 8.24
CA PRO A 123 -6.09 -1.46 9.09
C PRO A 123 -4.92 -2.23 8.44
N PRO A 124 -4.10 -2.94 9.25
CA PRO A 124 -3.02 -3.75 8.72
C PRO A 124 -3.57 -4.92 7.88
N ARG A 125 -2.84 -5.31 6.84
CA ARG A 125 -3.18 -6.45 5.98
C ARG A 125 -1.96 -7.26 5.61
N LYS A 126 -2.14 -8.55 5.37
CA LYS A 126 -1.09 -9.41 4.82
C LYS A 126 -0.81 -9.04 3.36
N VAL A 127 0.46 -9.00 2.98
CA VAL A 127 0.93 -8.71 1.61
C VAL A 127 1.88 -9.81 1.15
N ILE A 128 2.00 -9.97 -0.17
CA ILE A 128 2.84 -11.00 -0.79
C ILE A 128 4.32 -10.62 -0.87
N GLY A 129 4.64 -9.33 -0.75
CA GLY A 129 5.99 -8.80 -0.89
C GLY A 129 6.04 -7.32 -0.57
N PHE A 130 7.24 -6.77 -0.57
CA PHE A 130 7.46 -5.35 -0.34
C PHE A 130 7.16 -4.56 -1.62
N PRO A 131 6.52 -3.39 -1.53
CA PRO A 131 6.40 -2.49 -2.68
C PRO A 131 7.78 -1.96 -3.10
N MET A 132 7.93 -1.65 -4.39
CA MET A 132 9.12 -0.94 -4.88
C MET A 132 9.19 0.48 -4.30
N ARG A 133 10.36 1.11 -4.36
CA ARG A 133 10.55 2.51 -3.92
C ARG A 133 9.53 3.45 -4.55
N ASP A 134 9.34 3.33 -5.87
CA ASP A 134 8.40 4.15 -6.63
C ASP A 134 6.94 3.88 -6.22
N ASP A 135 6.60 2.65 -5.83
CA ASP A 135 5.27 2.34 -5.32
C ASP A 135 5.01 2.98 -3.95
N LEU A 136 5.98 2.98 -3.04
CA LEU A 136 5.85 3.65 -1.75
C LEU A 136 5.74 5.17 -1.92
N GLU A 137 6.54 5.77 -2.81
CA GLU A 137 6.42 7.19 -3.15
C GLU A 137 5.04 7.52 -3.73
N ARG A 138 4.52 6.64 -4.59
CA ARG A 138 3.18 6.76 -5.15
C ARG A 138 2.10 6.62 -4.08
N PHE A 139 2.23 5.71 -3.12
CA PHE A 139 1.29 5.58 -2.01
C PHE A 139 1.28 6.85 -1.15
N ALA A 140 2.45 7.42 -0.84
CA ALA A 140 2.56 8.69 -0.12
C ALA A 140 1.91 9.84 -0.91
N TYR A 141 2.15 9.90 -2.22
CA TYR A 141 1.50 10.87 -3.10
C TYR A 141 -0.04 10.75 -3.08
N ILE A 142 -0.58 9.54 -3.19
CA ILE A 142 -2.04 9.29 -3.11
C ILE A 142 -2.57 9.72 -1.74
N ARG A 143 -1.89 9.35 -0.64
CA ARG A 143 -2.29 9.71 0.72
C ARG A 143 -2.45 11.22 0.88
N ARG A 144 -1.52 12.00 0.31
CA ARG A 144 -1.49 13.46 0.39
C ARG A 144 -2.49 14.16 -0.53
N ASN A 145 -2.72 13.62 -1.73
CA ASN A 145 -3.44 14.34 -2.79
C ASN A 145 -4.85 13.82 -3.07
N ARG A 146 -5.25 12.69 -2.48
CA ARG A 146 -6.61 12.16 -2.66
C ARG A 146 -7.66 13.13 -2.11
N LYS A 147 -8.75 13.29 -2.85
CA LYS A 147 -9.90 14.13 -2.51
C LYS A 147 -10.97 13.30 -1.79
N PRO A 148 -11.84 13.90 -0.96
CA PRO A 148 -13.01 13.22 -0.43
C PRO A 148 -13.88 12.62 -1.56
N LEU A 149 -14.24 11.34 -1.45
CA LEU A 149 -15.07 10.62 -2.42
C LEU A 149 -16.56 10.92 -2.23
N THR A 150 -16.98 11.27 -1.01
CA THR A 150 -18.36 11.66 -0.68
C THR A 150 -18.86 12.85 -1.52
N GLN A 151 -17.96 13.75 -1.92
CA GLN A 151 -18.29 14.93 -2.71
C GLN A 151 -18.06 14.74 -4.21
N GLU A 152 -17.47 13.62 -4.64
CA GLU A 152 -17.03 13.46 -6.02
C GLU A 152 -18.21 13.18 -6.96
N PHE A 153 -18.36 13.93 -8.04
CA PHE A 153 -19.47 13.71 -8.98
C PHE A 153 -19.32 12.37 -9.72
N ILE A 154 -20.42 11.61 -9.82
CA ILE A 154 -20.49 10.41 -10.66
C ILE A 154 -20.86 10.85 -12.06
N ASN A 155 -20.08 10.44 -13.06
CA ASN A 155 -20.34 10.77 -14.44
C ASN A 155 -21.58 10.02 -14.96
N THR A 156 -22.73 10.70 -14.96
CA THR A 156 -24.03 10.13 -15.35
C THR A 156 -24.13 9.82 -16.85
N SER A 157 -23.27 10.40 -17.69
CA SER A 157 -23.16 10.02 -19.10
C SER A 157 -22.63 8.58 -19.25
N ILE A 158 -21.77 8.14 -18.33
CA ILE A 158 -21.28 6.77 -18.27
C ILE A 158 -22.30 5.88 -17.54
N ALA A 159 -22.73 6.24 -16.33
CA ALA A 159 -23.69 5.46 -15.54
C ALA A 159 -24.73 6.35 -14.84
N GLY A 160 -25.89 6.53 -15.47
CA GLY A 160 -26.91 7.49 -15.04
C GLY A 160 -28.15 6.89 -14.37
N ARG A 161 -28.33 5.57 -14.33
CA ARG A 161 -29.52 4.97 -13.68
C ARG A 161 -29.37 5.01 -12.16
N ASP A 162 -30.46 5.25 -11.44
CA ASP A 162 -30.47 5.43 -9.98
C ASP A 162 -29.75 4.30 -9.22
N TYR A 163 -29.96 3.05 -9.63
CA TYR A 163 -29.30 1.90 -8.99
C TYR A 163 -27.79 1.86 -9.26
N GLN A 164 -27.33 2.36 -10.41
CA GLN A 164 -25.91 2.44 -10.73
C GLN A 164 -25.25 3.53 -9.88
N ILE A 165 -25.88 4.71 -9.79
CA ILE A 165 -25.42 5.81 -8.96
C ILE A 165 -25.35 5.37 -7.49
N ARG A 166 -26.41 4.71 -7.00
CA ARG A 166 -26.45 4.17 -5.64
C ARG A 166 -25.34 3.15 -5.39
N ALA A 167 -25.15 2.20 -6.30
CA ALA A 167 -24.09 1.19 -6.19
C ALA A 167 -22.70 1.83 -6.12
N ILE A 168 -22.41 2.81 -6.98
CA ILE A 168 -21.13 3.53 -6.99
C ILE A 168 -20.96 4.30 -5.69
N ARG A 169 -21.97 5.06 -5.25
CA ARG A 169 -21.93 5.81 -3.97
C ARG A 169 -21.63 4.91 -2.78
N SER A 170 -22.29 3.76 -2.67
CA SER A 170 -22.05 2.83 -1.57
C SER A 170 -20.61 2.30 -1.53
N VAL A 171 -19.96 2.11 -2.69
CA VAL A 171 -18.54 1.73 -2.74
C VAL A 171 -17.65 2.89 -2.32
N LEU A 172 -17.88 4.09 -2.86
CA LEU A 172 -17.12 5.29 -2.53
C LEU A 172 -17.15 5.62 -1.03
N GLU A 173 -18.33 5.57 -0.41
CA GLU A 173 -18.51 5.75 1.03
C GLU A 173 -17.81 4.66 1.84
N GLY A 174 -17.88 3.40 1.37
CA GLY A 174 -17.21 2.30 2.04
C GLY A 174 -15.68 2.42 1.99
N ILE A 175 -15.12 2.96 0.90
CA ILE A 175 -13.68 3.24 0.78
C ILE A 175 -13.27 4.29 1.81
N GLU A 176 -14.05 5.36 2.00
CA GLU A 176 -13.79 6.34 3.07
C GLU A 176 -13.89 5.71 4.48
N GLN A 177 -14.75 4.72 4.66
CA GLN A 177 -14.83 3.89 5.87
C GLN A 177 -13.70 2.84 5.96
N LYS A 178 -12.67 2.94 5.13
CA LYS A 178 -11.49 2.07 5.13
C LYS A 178 -11.79 0.61 4.76
N LYS A 179 -12.96 0.35 4.14
CA LYS A 179 -13.29 -0.96 3.56
C LYS A 179 -12.53 -1.15 2.24
N ARG A 180 -12.10 -2.38 1.98
CA ARG A 180 -11.26 -2.71 0.82
C ARG A 180 -11.96 -3.61 -0.18
N ASP A 181 -12.83 -4.49 0.30
CA ASP A 181 -13.50 -5.48 -0.52
C ASP A 181 -15.00 -5.17 -0.61
N PHE A 182 -15.52 -5.25 -1.84
CA PHE A 182 -16.88 -4.89 -2.16
C PHE A 182 -17.48 -5.94 -3.10
N LEU A 183 -18.72 -6.34 -2.84
CA LEU A 183 -19.48 -7.22 -3.71
C LEU A 183 -20.70 -6.48 -4.25
N LEU A 184 -20.72 -6.24 -5.56
CA LEU A 184 -21.88 -5.66 -6.26
C LEU A 184 -22.63 -6.75 -7.02
N VAL A 185 -23.85 -7.04 -6.59
CA VAL A 185 -24.75 -8.00 -7.24
C VAL A 185 -25.65 -7.28 -8.23
N MET A 186 -25.49 -7.57 -9.52
CA MET A 186 -26.20 -6.89 -10.60
C MET A 186 -26.63 -7.90 -11.68
N ALA A 187 -27.91 -7.85 -12.05
CA ALA A 187 -28.46 -8.72 -13.10
C ALA A 187 -27.79 -8.46 -14.46
N THR A 188 -27.77 -9.46 -15.35
CA THR A 188 -27.27 -9.31 -16.72
C THR A 188 -28.10 -8.27 -17.48
N GLY A 189 -27.45 -7.44 -18.30
CA GLY A 189 -28.10 -6.34 -19.03
C GLY A 189 -28.32 -5.05 -18.23
N THR A 190 -28.03 -5.03 -16.92
CA THR A 190 -28.21 -3.81 -16.09
C THR A 190 -27.05 -2.81 -16.19
N GLY A 191 -26.02 -3.08 -16.99
CA GLY A 191 -24.92 -2.14 -17.22
C GLY A 191 -23.76 -2.25 -16.22
N LYS A 192 -23.43 -3.46 -15.76
CA LYS A 192 -22.27 -3.75 -14.89
C LYS A 192 -20.99 -3.04 -15.33
N THR A 193 -20.61 -3.22 -16.60
CA THR A 193 -19.40 -2.62 -17.16
C THR A 193 -19.41 -1.09 -17.07
N ARG A 194 -20.52 -0.45 -17.45
CA ARG A 194 -20.67 1.01 -17.36
C ARG A 194 -20.60 1.50 -15.92
N THR A 195 -21.23 0.80 -14.99
CA THR A 195 -21.16 1.10 -13.56
C THR A 195 -19.72 1.02 -13.04
N CYS A 196 -18.97 -0.02 -13.40
CA CYS A 196 -17.56 -0.15 -13.02
C CYS A 196 -16.71 0.97 -13.62
N ILE A 197 -16.89 1.33 -14.90
CA ILE A 197 -16.12 2.39 -15.54
C ILE A 197 -16.39 3.74 -14.89
N ALA A 198 -17.66 4.08 -14.61
CA ALA A 198 -18.01 5.32 -13.91
C ALA A 198 -17.42 5.38 -12.48
N MET A 199 -17.31 4.24 -11.81
CA MET A 199 -16.64 4.13 -10.51
C MET A 199 -15.13 4.34 -10.63
N VAL A 200 -14.49 3.74 -11.64
CA VAL A 200 -13.05 3.93 -11.92
C VAL A 200 -12.76 5.41 -12.22
N ASP A 201 -13.56 6.04 -13.08
CA ASP A 201 -13.47 7.46 -13.40
C ASP A 201 -13.51 8.33 -12.13
N ALA A 202 -14.48 8.08 -11.23
CA ALA A 202 -14.58 8.82 -9.98
C ALA A 202 -13.35 8.62 -9.07
N LEU A 203 -12.86 7.38 -8.94
CA LEU A 203 -11.67 7.08 -8.13
C LEU A 203 -10.40 7.72 -8.67
N MET A 204 -10.23 7.75 -10.00
CA MET A 204 -9.07 8.35 -10.66
C MET A 204 -9.11 9.88 -10.54
N ARG A 205 -10.26 10.53 -10.82
CA ARG A 205 -10.41 11.99 -10.68
C ARG A 205 -10.27 12.50 -9.25
N ALA A 206 -10.65 11.67 -8.28
CA ALA A 206 -10.42 11.92 -6.86
C ALA A 206 -9.01 11.56 -6.39
N GLY A 207 -8.14 11.02 -7.24
CA GLY A 207 -6.75 10.68 -6.89
C GLY A 207 -6.60 9.49 -5.94
N HIS A 208 -7.62 8.63 -5.83
CA HIS A 208 -7.55 7.40 -5.02
C HIS A 208 -6.94 6.22 -5.77
N ALA A 209 -6.99 6.25 -7.09
CA ALA A 209 -6.44 5.22 -7.95
C ALA A 209 -5.72 5.85 -9.14
N GLU A 210 -4.56 5.27 -9.48
CA GLU A 210 -3.79 5.62 -10.67
C GLU A 210 -3.72 4.44 -11.64
N LYS A 211 -3.55 3.23 -11.09
CA LYS A 211 -3.52 1.97 -11.83
C LYS A 211 -4.70 1.10 -11.40
N MET A 212 -5.44 0.61 -12.39
CA MET A 212 -6.60 -0.25 -12.19
C MET A 212 -6.45 -1.55 -12.97
N LEU A 213 -6.74 -2.68 -12.34
CA LEU A 213 -6.75 -4.00 -12.96
C LEU A 213 -8.21 -4.45 -13.13
N PHE A 214 -8.66 -4.58 -14.39
CA PHE A 214 -9.99 -5.06 -14.72
C PHE A 214 -9.92 -6.50 -15.23
N LEU A 215 -10.38 -7.46 -14.42
CA LEU A 215 -10.32 -8.89 -14.73
C LEU A 215 -11.62 -9.40 -15.34
N VAL A 216 -11.49 -10.27 -16.35
CA VAL A 216 -12.61 -10.91 -17.04
C VAL A 216 -12.25 -12.36 -17.37
N ASP A 217 -13.26 -13.21 -17.49
CA ASP A 217 -13.09 -14.66 -17.68
C ASP A 217 -12.54 -15.03 -19.07
N ARG A 218 -13.00 -14.36 -20.14
CA ARG A 218 -12.71 -14.75 -21.52
C ARG A 218 -12.16 -13.60 -22.36
N ILE A 219 -11.34 -13.94 -23.37
CA ILE A 219 -10.77 -12.98 -24.33
C ILE A 219 -11.85 -12.10 -24.98
N ALA A 220 -12.99 -12.68 -25.40
CA ALA A 220 -14.08 -11.90 -25.98
C ALA A 220 -14.64 -10.83 -25.02
N LEU A 221 -14.73 -11.15 -23.72
CA LEU A 221 -15.15 -10.19 -22.70
C LEU A 221 -14.09 -9.13 -22.42
N ARG A 222 -12.80 -9.48 -22.60
CA ARG A 222 -11.69 -8.53 -22.51
C ARG A 222 -11.79 -7.48 -23.60
N GLU A 223 -11.98 -7.90 -24.85
CA GLU A 223 -12.11 -6.96 -25.97
C GLU A 223 -13.33 -6.04 -25.79
N GLN A 224 -14.45 -6.57 -25.29
CA GLN A 224 -15.63 -5.77 -24.95
C GLN A 224 -15.34 -4.75 -23.84
N ALA A 225 -14.65 -5.16 -22.77
CA ALA A 225 -14.26 -4.26 -21.69
C ALA A 225 -13.32 -3.17 -22.20
N LEU A 226 -12.28 -3.54 -22.95
CA LEU A 226 -11.33 -2.60 -23.57
C LEU A 226 -12.06 -1.59 -24.45
N ALA A 227 -13.00 -2.02 -25.29
CA ALA A 227 -13.81 -1.13 -26.12
C ALA A 227 -14.64 -0.16 -25.27
N ALA A 228 -15.31 -0.64 -24.22
CA ALA A 228 -16.10 0.20 -23.33
C ALA A 228 -15.23 1.23 -22.56
N PHE A 229 -14.05 0.84 -22.09
CA PHE A 229 -13.09 1.78 -21.48
C PHE A 229 -12.62 2.82 -22.49
N LYS A 230 -12.36 2.44 -23.76
CA LYS A 230 -12.00 3.38 -24.82
C LYS A 230 -13.09 4.42 -25.07
N GLU A 231 -14.34 3.97 -25.10
CA GLU A 231 -15.50 4.82 -25.36
C GLU A 231 -15.71 5.84 -24.25
N HIS A 232 -15.60 5.41 -22.99
CA HIS A 232 -15.98 6.22 -21.83
C HIS A 232 -14.82 6.93 -21.13
N MET A 233 -13.57 6.47 -21.33
CA MET A 233 -12.35 7.05 -20.77
C MET A 233 -11.26 7.13 -21.87
N PRO A 234 -11.50 7.89 -22.96
CA PRO A 234 -10.65 7.85 -24.17
C PRO A 234 -9.24 8.38 -23.96
N ASN A 235 -9.03 9.23 -22.95
CA ASN A 235 -7.74 9.86 -22.66
C ASN A 235 -6.88 9.04 -21.70
N GLU A 236 -7.42 7.95 -21.14
CA GLU A 236 -6.70 7.13 -20.17
C GLU A 236 -5.92 6.02 -20.88
N PRO A 237 -4.63 5.82 -20.53
CA PRO A 237 -3.85 4.72 -21.07
C PRO A 237 -4.48 3.39 -20.63
N ARG A 238 -4.48 2.42 -21.54
CA ARG A 238 -5.06 1.10 -21.32
C ARG A 238 -4.18 0.03 -21.95
N TRP A 239 -4.18 -1.14 -21.32
CA TRP A 239 -3.39 -2.30 -21.73
C TRP A 239 -4.25 -3.57 -21.59
N PRO A 240 -4.11 -4.59 -22.45
CA PRO A 240 -3.22 -4.67 -23.62
C PRO A 240 -3.69 -3.83 -24.81
N ASN A 241 -2.75 -3.35 -25.62
CA ASN A 241 -3.05 -2.87 -26.96
C ASN A 241 -3.37 -4.03 -27.90
N VAL A 242 -4.01 -3.73 -29.03
CA VAL A 242 -4.37 -4.74 -30.04
C VAL A 242 -3.11 -5.47 -30.50
N GLY A 243 -3.07 -6.79 -30.29
CA GLY A 243 -1.94 -7.66 -30.66
C GLY A 243 -0.98 -7.98 -29.50
N GLU A 244 -1.04 -7.24 -28.40
CA GLU A 244 -0.24 -7.54 -27.20
C GLU A 244 -0.87 -8.68 -26.40
N LYS A 245 -0.04 -9.63 -25.95
CA LYS A 245 -0.48 -10.83 -25.21
C LYS A 245 0.17 -11.00 -23.84
N LEU A 246 1.31 -10.36 -23.61
CA LEU A 246 2.09 -10.48 -22.38
C LEU A 246 2.31 -9.09 -21.79
N ILE A 247 2.13 -8.96 -20.48
CA ILE A 247 2.61 -7.79 -19.75
C ILE A 247 4.12 -7.81 -19.97
N ALA A 248 4.68 -6.75 -20.56
CA ALA A 248 6.12 -6.64 -20.73
C ALA A 248 6.77 -6.89 -19.36
N GLU A 249 7.76 -7.80 -19.32
CA GLU A 249 8.53 -8.04 -18.09
C GLU A 249 9.16 -6.69 -17.69
N LEU A 250 8.71 -6.17 -16.53
CA LEU A 250 9.24 -4.97 -15.89
C LEU A 250 10.59 -5.27 -15.25
#